data_AF-A0A8J3IBY3-F1
#
_entry.id   AF-A0A8J3IBY3-F1
#
_cell.length_a   1.000
_cell.length_b   1.000
_cell.length_c   1.000
_cell.angle_alpha   90.00
_cell.angle_beta   90.00
_cell.angle_gamma   90.00
#
_symmetry.space_group_name_H-M   'P 1'
#
loop_
_entity.id
_entity.type
_entity.pdbx_description
1 polymer ?
#
loop_
_entity_poly.entity_id
_entity_poly.type
_entity_poly.pdbx_seq_one_letter_code
_entity_poly.pdbx_strand_id
1 'polypeptide(L)'
;MAGGLALLAVVPSWEVALSAAVIFGCGFGLYVGVDIALAIRVLPKNGSSGKDLGLLYTSIFVPLILSPIIGASVLNVSSNNYAMLFLVAALSSVLAAGLIVPIKSVR
;
A
#
# COMPACT_ATOMS: atom_id res chain seq x y z
N MET A 1 -0.04 6.89 5.88
CA MET A 1 0.51 5.55 6.20
C MET A 1 2.05 5.56 6.29
N ALA A 2 2.80 6.10 5.32
CA ALA A 2 4.27 6.18 5.37
C ALA A 2 4.83 6.79 6.68
N GLY A 3 4.23 7.86 7.20
CA GLY A 3 4.64 8.46 8.47
C GLY A 3 4.53 7.52 9.68
N GLY A 4 3.49 6.69 9.73
CA GLY A 4 3.33 5.68 10.81
C GLY A 4 4.39 4.59 10.72
N LEU A 5 4.72 4.14 9.51
CA LEU A 5 5.78 3.14 9.28
C LEU A 5 7.17 3.70 9.63
N ALA A 6 7.44 4.96 9.26
CA ALA A 6 8.69 5.63 9.61
C ALA A 6 8.86 5.81 11.13
N LEU A 7 7.78 6.15 11.85
CA LEU A 7 7.80 6.26 13.30
C LEU A 7 8.15 4.92 13.98
N LEU A 8 7.56 3.82 13.50
CA LEU A 8 7.89 2.46 13.99
C LEU A 8 9.34 2.05 13.71
N ALA A 9 9.91 2.52 12.60
CA ALA A 9 11.31 2.23 12.27
C ALA A 9 12.31 2.94 13.21
N VAL A 10 11.98 4.14 13.68
CA VAL A 10 12.89 4.95 14.53
C VAL A 10 12.71 4.63 16.01
N VAL A 11 11.47 4.44 16.48
CA VAL A 11 11.19 4.16 17.90
C VAL A 11 10.25 2.95 18.02
N PRO A 12 10.80 1.73 18.10
CA PRO A 12 10.00 0.52 18.26
C PRO A 12 9.56 0.37 19.73
N SER A 13 8.50 1.08 20.12
CA SER A 13 7.85 0.95 21.43
C SER A 13 6.35 0.66 21.27
N TRP A 14 5.73 0.08 22.29
CA TRP A 14 4.31 -0.25 22.27
C TRP A 14 3.40 0.96 22.06
N GLU A 15 3.68 2.07 22.75
CA GLU A 15 2.91 3.31 22.62
C GLU A 15 3.07 3.93 21.22
N VAL A 16 4.28 3.89 20.66
CA VAL A 16 4.53 4.35 19.29
C VAL A 16 3.85 3.42 18.27
N ALA A 17 3.79 2.12 18.52
CA ALA A 17 3.07 1.19 17.66
C ALA A 17 1.57 1.50 17.59
N LEU A 18 0.93 1.85 18.72
CA LEU A 18 -0.48 2.23 18.76
C LEU A 18 -0.75 3.52 17.97
N SER A 19 0.07 4.55 18.17
CA SER A 19 -0.08 5.82 17.43
C SER A 19 0.22 5.63 15.94
N ALA A 20 1.25 4.86 15.60
CA ALA A 20 1.57 4.48 14.22
C ALA A 20 0.44 3.70 13.56
N ALA A 21 -0.24 2.79 14.27
CA ALA A 21 -1.37 2.02 13.77
C ALA A 21 -2.56 2.94 13.41
N VAL A 22 -2.83 3.97 14.22
CA VAL A 22 -3.87 4.97 13.91
C VAL A 22 -3.51 5.74 12.62
N ILE A 23 -2.28 6.25 12.53
CA ILE A 23 -1.80 6.99 11.36
C ILE A 23 -1.80 6.11 10.10
N PHE A 24 -1.40 4.85 10.25
CA PHE A 24 -1.42 3.86 9.19
C PHE A 24 -2.86 3.59 8.74
N GLY A 25 -3.75 3.25 9.67
CA GLY A 25 -5.15 2.93 9.42
C GLY A 25 -5.91 4.07 8.74
N CYS A 26 -5.78 5.31 9.23
CA CYS A 26 -6.39 6.47 8.59
C CYS A 26 -5.89 6.65 7.15
N GLY A 27 -4.57 6.57 6.93
CA GLY A 27 -4.01 6.71 5.58
C GLY A 27 -4.42 5.56 4.65
N PHE A 28 -4.43 4.33 5.15
CA PHE A 28 -4.81 3.14 4.39
C PHE A 28 -6.29 3.18 4.00
N GLY A 29 -7.18 3.54 4.92
CA GLY A 29 -8.61 3.68 4.64
C GLY A 29 -8.90 4.74 3.58
N LEU A 30 -8.27 5.92 3.67
CA LEU A 30 -8.39 6.97 2.65
C LEU A 30 -7.89 6.51 1.28
N TYR A 31 -6.76 5.80 1.25
CA TYR A 31 -6.17 5.27 0.02
C TYR A 31 -7.09 4.25 -0.65
N VAL A 32 -7.50 3.21 0.08
CA VAL A 32 -8.33 2.11 -0.46
C VAL A 32 -9.69 2.63 -0.96
N GLY A 33 -10.31 3.56 -0.23
CA GLY A 33 -11.59 4.13 -0.64
C GLY A 33 -11.50 4.90 -1.97
N VAL A 34 -10.45 5.69 -2.17
CA VAL A 34 -10.24 6.45 -3.41
C VAL A 34 -9.83 5.53 -4.57
N ASP A 35 -8.96 4.56 -4.32
CA ASP A 35 -8.44 3.63 -5.34
C ASP A 35 -9.55 2.79 -5.97
N ILE A 36 -10.40 2.16 -5.14
CA ILE A 36 -11.54 1.37 -5.61
C ILE A 36 -12.54 2.25 -6.37
N ALA A 37 -12.82 3.45 -5.88
CA ALA A 37 -13.75 4.37 -6.53
C ALA A 37 -13.24 4.82 -7.91
N LEU A 38 -11.93 5.10 -8.03
CA LEU A 38 -11.30 5.47 -9.29
C LEU A 38 -11.32 4.30 -10.28
N ALA A 39 -10.95 3.10 -9.80
CA ALA A 39 -10.95 1.87 -10.58
C ALA A 39 -12.34 1.56 -11.17
N ILE A 40 -13.41 1.74 -10.40
CA ILE A 40 -14.79 1.54 -10.90
C ILE A 40 -15.17 2.59 -11.93
N ARG A 41 -14.74 3.85 -11.76
CA ARG A 41 -15.06 4.94 -12.71
C ARG A 41 -14.41 4.75 -14.08
N VAL A 42 -13.29 4.03 -14.16
CA VAL A 42 -12.59 3.74 -15.43
C VAL A 42 -13.07 2.43 -16.07
N LEU A 43 -14.01 1.70 -15.44
CA LEU A 43 -14.59 0.50 -16.03
C LEU A 43 -15.39 0.86 -17.31
N PRO A 44 -15.11 0.21 -18.45
CA PRO A 44 -15.88 0.40 -19.67
C PRO A 44 -17.34 0.03 -19.45
N LYS A 45 -18.29 0.87 -19.88
CA LYS A 45 -19.73 0.61 -19.78
C LYS A 45 -20.25 -0.50 -20.72
N ASN A 46 -19.36 -1.24 -21.39
CA ASN A 46 -19.69 -2.10 -22.52
C ASN A 46 -19.77 -3.58 -22.13
N GLY A 47 -20.83 -4.04 -21.45
CA GLY A 47 -21.18 -5.47 -21.33
C GLY A 47 -20.15 -6.45 -20.71
N SER A 48 -18.92 -6.02 -20.44
CA SER A 48 -17.77 -6.81 -19.98
C SER A 48 -17.44 -6.60 -18.50
N SER A 49 -18.32 -5.94 -17.74
CA SER A 49 -18.05 -5.50 -16.36
C SER A 49 -17.56 -6.62 -15.44
N GLY A 50 -17.96 -7.88 -15.67
CA GLY A 50 -17.44 -9.03 -14.90
C GLY A 50 -15.96 -9.34 -15.17
N LYS A 51 -15.49 -9.22 -16.42
CA LYS A 51 -14.07 -9.40 -16.76
C LYS A 51 -13.23 -8.27 -16.19
N ASP A 52 -13.74 -7.03 -16.28
CA ASP A 52 -13.01 -5.86 -15.83
C ASP A 52 -12.95 -5.79 -14.29
N LEU A 53 -14.04 -6.18 -13.59
CA LEU A 53 -13.98 -6.40 -12.13
C LEU A 53 -12.99 -7.50 -11.76
N GLY A 54 -12.99 -8.61 -12.51
CA GLY A 54 -12.05 -9.70 -12.30
C GLY A 54 -10.61 -9.20 -12.42
N LEU A 55 -10.32 -8.37 -13.42
CA LEU A 55 -9.00 -7.76 -13.62
C LEU A 55 -8.63 -6.83 -12.45
N LEU A 56 -9.54 -5.96 -12.02
CA LEU A 56 -9.33 -5.11 -10.84
C LEU A 56 -8.99 -5.92 -9.58
N TYR A 57 -9.74 -6.98 -9.30
CA TYR A 57 -9.47 -7.83 -8.15
C TYR A 57 -8.14 -8.60 -8.29
N THR A 58 -7.79 -9.07 -9.49
CA THR A 58 -6.48 -9.71 -9.70
C THR A 58 -5.33 -8.74 -9.43
N SER A 59 -5.45 -7.47 -9.85
CA SER A 59 -4.45 -6.44 -9.55
C SER A 59 -4.29 -6.15 -8.07
N ILE A 60 -5.35 -6.28 -7.27
CA ILE A 60 -5.30 -6.10 -5.81
C ILE A 60 -4.65 -7.31 -5.12
N PHE A 61 -5.06 -8.52 -5.51
CA PHE A 61 -4.63 -9.74 -4.83
C PHE A 61 -3.21 -10.20 -5.22
N VAL A 62 -2.76 -9.94 -6.44
CA VAL A 62 -1.42 -10.35 -6.89
C VAL A 62 -0.32 -9.74 -5.98
N PRO A 63 -0.28 -8.42 -5.72
CA PRO A 63 0.66 -7.84 -4.77
C PRO A 63 0.49 -8.37 -3.35
N LEU A 64 -0.75 -8.64 -2.91
CA LEU A 64 -1.02 -9.16 -1.57
C LEU A 64 -0.38 -10.54 -1.35
N ILE A 65 -0.42 -11.40 -2.37
CA ILE A 65 0.20 -12.73 -2.34
C ILE A 65 1.73 -12.62 -2.39
N LEU A 66 2.27 -11.65 -3.12
CA LEU A 66 3.72 -11.42 -3.22
C LEU A 66 4.30 -10.72 -1.99
N SER A 67 3.49 -9.95 -1.26
CA SER A 67 3.95 -9.12 -0.14
C SER A 67 4.71 -9.90 0.94
N PRO A 68 4.27 -11.09 1.40
CA PRO A 68 5.03 -11.90 2.36
C PRO A 68 6.41 -12.32 1.84
N ILE A 69 6.50 -12.66 0.55
CA ILE A 69 7.76 -13.08 -0.09
C ILE A 69 8.75 -11.91 -0.11
N ILE A 70 8.25 -10.70 -0.46
CA ILE A 70 9.04 -9.46 -0.44
C ILE A 70 9.46 -9.11 1.00
N GLY A 71 8.56 -9.25 1.97
CA GLY A 71 8.89 -9.01 3.38
C GLY A 71 9.98 -9.97 3.90
N ALA A 72 9.85 -11.26 3.58
CA ALA A 72 10.82 -12.27 3.98
C ALA A 72 12.20 -12.05 3.32
N SER A 73 12.24 -11.68 2.03
CA SER A 73 13.51 -11.40 1.34
C SER A 73 14.20 -10.18 1.92
N VAL A 74 13.46 -9.11 2.24
CA VAL A 74 14.00 -7.93 2.92
C VAL A 74 14.60 -8.29 4.28
N LEU A 75 13.91 -9.10 5.08
CA LEU A 75 14.44 -9.55 6.39
C LEU A 75 15.68 -10.42 6.24
N ASN A 76 15.73 -11.31 5.26
CA ASN A 76 16.87 -12.19 5.03
C ASN A 76 18.14 -11.37 4.68
N VAL A 77 18.01 -10.41 3.77
CA VAL A 77 19.12 -9.53 3.36
C VAL A 77 19.56 -8.58 4.48
N SER A 78 18.65 -8.19 5.39
CA SER A 78 18.91 -7.22 6.46
C SER A 78 19.27 -7.85 7.81
N SER A 79 19.57 -9.16 7.87
CA SER A 79 19.86 -9.88 9.11
C SER A 79 18.73 -9.81 10.16
N ASN A 80 17.47 -9.93 9.72
CA ASN A 80 16.24 -9.86 10.52
C ASN A 80 16.00 -8.48 11.18
N ASN A 81 16.46 -7.40 10.56
CA ASN A 81 16.22 -6.05 11.06
C ASN A 81 14.82 -5.54 10.66
N TYR A 82 13.89 -5.54 11.62
CA TYR A 82 12.52 -5.04 11.42
C TYR A 82 12.46 -3.53 11.11
N ALA A 83 13.41 -2.72 11.57
CA ALA A 83 13.44 -1.30 11.24
C ALA A 83 13.68 -1.09 9.73
N MET A 84 14.53 -1.92 9.10
CA MET A 84 14.72 -1.90 7.65
C MET A 84 13.45 -2.32 6.91
N LEU A 85 12.72 -3.32 7.41
CA LEU A 85 11.42 -3.70 6.82
C LEU A 85 10.45 -2.51 6.84
N PHE A 86 10.29 -1.84 7.98
CA PHE A 86 9.40 -0.69 8.10
C PHE A 86 9.83 0.51 7.25
N LEU A 87 11.13 0.76 7.11
CA LEU A 87 11.64 1.79 6.20
C LEU A 87 11.37 1.48 4.73
N VAL A 88 11.58 0.23 4.30
CA VAL A 88 11.28 -0.20 2.93
C VAL A 88 9.78 -0.07 2.65
N ALA A 89 8.93 -0.45 3.60
CA ALA A 89 7.48 -0.27 3.51
C ALA A 89 7.07 1.22 3.48
N ALA A 90 7.75 2.08 4.25
CA ALA A 90 7.51 3.51 4.22
C ALA A 90 7.88 4.11 2.86
N LEU A 91 9.04 3.73 2.31
CA LEU A 91 9.51 4.15 0.99
C LEU A 91 8.58 3.68 -0.13
N SER A 92 8.14 2.42 -0.10
CA SER A 92 7.20 1.90 -1.10
C SER A 92 5.87 2.64 -1.07
N SER A 93 5.38 3.02 0.11
CA SER A 93 4.18 3.86 0.26
C SER A 93 4.37 5.25 -0.35
N VAL A 94 5.54 5.86 -0.20
CA VAL A 94 5.84 7.17 -0.82
C VAL A 94 5.95 7.04 -2.35
N LEU A 95 6.60 5.98 -2.84
CA LEU A 95 6.69 5.70 -4.28
C LEU A 95 5.30 5.47 -4.89
N ALA A 96 4.43 4.71 -4.22
CA ALA A 96 3.04 4.53 -4.63
C ALA A 96 2.30 5.87 -4.71
N ALA A 97 2.46 6.74 -3.71
CA ALA A 97 1.88 8.08 -3.74
C ALA A 97 2.37 8.89 -4.94
N GLY A 98 3.67 8.84 -5.26
CA GLY A 98 4.26 9.51 -6.42
C GLY A 98 3.73 9.00 -7.77
N LEU A 99 3.53 7.69 -7.90
CA LEU A 99 2.98 7.07 -9.11
C LEU A 99 1.51 7.43 -9.36
N ILE A 100 0.77 7.82 -8.33
CA ILE A 100 -0.65 8.20 -8.44
C ILE A 100 -0.81 9.68 -8.87
N VAL A 101 0.14 10.56 -8.53
CA VAL A 101 0.11 11.98 -8.91
C VAL A 101 -0.22 12.22 -10.40
N PRO A 102 0.42 11.53 -11.38
CA PRO A 102 0.16 11.78 -12.80
C PRO A 102 -1.24 11.35 -13.27
N ILE A 103 -1.95 10.49 -12.54
CA ILE A 103 -3.28 10.00 -12.91
C ILE A 103 -4.30 11.16 -12.94
N LYS A 104 -4.05 12.23 -12.17
CA LYS A 104 -4.88 13.44 -12.17
C LYS A 104 -4.79 14.26 -13.46
N SER A 105 -3.77 14.03 -14.29
CA SER A 105 -3.51 14.78 -15.53
C SER A 105 -4.31 14.27 -16.72
N VAL A 106 -5.03 13.15 -16.58
CA VAL A 106 -5.88 12.61 -17.65
C VAL A 106 -7.34 12.85 -17.24
N ARG A 107 -7.77 14.11 -17.39
CA ARG A 107 -9.19 14.47 -17.47
C ARG A 107 -9.59 14.55 -18.92
#